data_AF-A0A2N2E4X5-F1
#
_entry.id   AF-A0A2N2E4X5-F1
#
_cell.length_a   1.000
_cell.length_b   1.000
_cell.length_c   1.000
_cell.angle_alpha   90.00
_cell.angle_beta   90.00
_cell.angle_gamma   90.00
#
_symmetry.space_group_name_H-M   'P 1'
#
loop_
_entity.id
_entity.type
_entity.pdbx_description
1 polymer ?
#
loop_
_entity_poly.entity_id
_entity_poly.type
_entity_poly.pdbx_seq_one_letter_code
_entity_poly.pdbx_strand_id
1 'polypeptide(L)' 'HKVQVGFAHDVKEDIFAFLNPLHVDKMGNVFVVVAKGDIEGILESIKKLEPALVTELPLNLEEIFVYEMEGRGYGKTI' A
#
# COMPACT_ATOMS: atom_id res chain seq x y z
N HIS A 1 -5.82 -0.67 -5.74
CA HIS A 1 -6.27 -1.35 -4.52
C HIS A 1 -5.57 -0.79 -3.31
N LYS A 2 -6.28 -0.73 -2.17
CA LYS A 2 -5.75 -0.32 -0.87
C LYS A 2 -5.75 -1.54 0.04
N VAL A 3 -4.60 -1.84 0.61
CA VAL A 3 -4.42 -3.02 1.46
C VAL A 3 -3.71 -2.62 2.73
N GLN A 4 -4.18 -3.19 3.84
CA GLN A 4 -3.55 -3.08 5.13
C GLN A 4 -2.77 -4.35 5.42
N VAL A 5 -1.53 -4.20 5.84
CA VAL A 5 -0.62 -5.30 6.14
C VAL A 5 -0.02 -5.08 7.52
N GLY A 6 -0.05 -6.07 8.39
CA GLY A 6 0.59 -5.99 9.70
C GLY A 6 1.66 -7.05 9.84
N PHE A 7 2.81 -6.69 10.40
CA PHE A 7 3.91 -7.61 10.67
C PHE A 7 4.11 -7.81 12.18
N ALA A 8 4.58 -8.99 12.56
CA ALA A 8 4.92 -9.30 13.95
C ALA A 8 6.24 -8.65 14.41
N HIS A 9 7.05 -8.16 13.46
CA HIS A 9 8.35 -7.54 13.68
C HIS A 9 8.44 -6.20 12.94
N ASP A 10 9.46 -5.40 13.26
CA ASP A 10 9.71 -4.15 12.55
C ASP A 10 10.19 -4.44 11.12
N VAL A 11 9.47 -3.87 10.16
CA VAL A 11 9.75 -3.99 8.72
C VAL A 11 9.94 -2.59 8.15
N LYS A 12 10.73 -2.46 7.09
CA LYS A 12 10.88 -1.18 6.37
C LYS A 12 9.86 -1.08 5.26
N GLU A 13 9.32 0.12 5.05
CA GLU A 13 8.36 0.42 3.98
C GLU A 13 8.85 0.04 2.57
N ASP A 14 10.17 0.08 2.35
CA ASP A 14 10.83 -0.30 1.09
C ASP A 14 10.57 -1.76 0.69
N ILE A 15 10.13 -2.62 1.62
CA ILE A 15 9.73 -4.00 1.31
C ILE A 15 8.64 -4.05 0.24
N PHE A 16 7.82 -3.00 0.10
CA PHE A 16 6.74 -2.93 -0.89
C PHE A 16 7.16 -2.30 -2.22
N ALA A 17 8.43 -1.90 -2.40
CA ALA A 17 8.90 -1.24 -3.61
C ALA A 17 8.67 -2.06 -4.89
N PHE A 18 8.67 -3.40 -4.78
CA PHE A 18 8.39 -4.30 -5.90
C PHE A 18 6.96 -4.18 -6.46
N LEU A 19 6.01 -3.65 -5.68
CA LEU A 19 4.63 -3.38 -6.13
C LEU A 19 4.52 -2.05 -6.90
N ASN A 20 5.58 -1.25 -6.94
CA ASN A 20 5.56 0.13 -7.43
C ASN A 20 4.33 0.90 -6.88
N PRO A 21 4.19 0.97 -5.54
CA PRO A 21 2.99 1.51 -4.91
C PRO A 21 2.84 3.01 -5.21
N LEU A 22 1.60 3.46 -5.35
CA LEU A 22 1.27 4.88 -5.42
C LEU A 22 1.50 5.57 -4.08
N HIS A 23 1.25 4.84 -2.99
CA HIS A 23 1.35 5.34 -1.63
C HIS A 23 1.66 4.20 -0.66
N VAL A 24 2.51 4.47 0.33
CA VAL A 24 2.80 3.58 1.46
C VAL A 24 2.84 4.43 2.72
N ASP A 25 2.03 4.06 3.70
CA ASP A 25 2.04 4.67 5.02
C ASP A 25 2.40 3.60 6.06
N LYS A 26 3.23 3.96 7.05
CA LYS A 26 3.67 3.08 8.14
C LYS A 26 3.24 3.65 9.48
N MET A 27 2.46 2.87 10.23
CA MET A 27 2.09 3.15 11.61
C MET A 27 2.49 1.98 12.51
N GLY A 28 3.67 2.10 13.14
CA GLY A 28 4.28 0.98 13.88
C GLY A 28 4.63 -0.17 12.94
N ASN A 29 4.15 -1.38 13.22
CA ASN A 29 4.34 -2.55 12.35
C ASN A 29 3.17 -2.78 11.37
N VAL A 30 2.26 -1.80 11.25
CA VAL A 30 1.14 -1.84 10.31
C VAL A 30 1.42 -0.89 9.16
N PHE A 31 1.14 -1.35 7.96
CA PHE A 31 1.36 -0.66 6.69
C PHE A 31 0.04 -0.54 5.95
N VAL A 32 -0.19 0.61 5.35
CA VAL A 32 -1.25 0.81 4.36
C VAL A 32 -0.59 1.05 3.03
N VAL A 33 -0.85 0.15 2.08
CA VAL A 33 -0.26 0.19 0.74
C VAL A 33 -1.36 0.43 -0.28
N VAL A 34 -1.15 1.42 -1.13
CA VAL A 34 -2.03 1.69 -2.28
C VAL A 34 -1.24 1.41 -3.54
N ALA A 35 -1.68 0.42 -4.32
CA ALA A 35 -1.01 0.02 -5.56
C ALA A 35 -2.02 -0.17 -6.70
N LYS A 36 -1.56 0.03 -7.94
CA LYS A 36 -2.32 -0.29 -9.16
C LYS A 36 -2.06 -1.74 -9.57
N GLY A 37 -3.06 -2.41 -10.13
CA GLY A 37 -2.94 -3.79 -10.59
C GLY A 37 -4.11 -4.64 -10.13
N ASP A 38 -3.94 -5.95 -10.23
CA ASP A 38 -4.90 -6.95 -9.77
C ASP A 38 -4.76 -7.22 -8.26
N ILE A 39 -5.89 -7.29 -7.55
CA ILE A 39 -5.89 -7.50 -6.10
C ILE A 39 -5.32 -8.86 -5.71
N GLU A 40 -5.63 -9.92 -6.47
CA GLU A 40 -5.17 -11.26 -6.15
C GLU A 40 -3.64 -11.33 -6.25
N GLY A 41 -3.06 -10.80 -7.32
CA GLY A 41 -1.61 -10.73 -7.50
C GLY A 41 -0.90 -9.86 -6.44
N ILE A 42 -1.52 -8.75 -6.02
CA ILE A 42 -1.00 -7.91 -4.94
C ILE A 42 -1.01 -8.70 -3.62
N LEU A 43 -2.13 -9.32 -3.27
CA LEU A 43 -2.27 -10.11 -2.05
C LEU A 43 -1.33 -11.31 -2.02
N GLU A 44 -1.19 -12.03 -3.13
CA GLU A 44 -0.25 -13.15 -3.25
C GLU A 44 1.20 -12.70 -3.02
N SER A 45 1.58 -11.56 -3.59
CA SER A 45 2.94 -11.04 -3.44
C SER A 45 3.20 -10.55 -2.01
N ILE A 46 2.21 -9.92 -1.37
CA ILE A 46 2.29 -9.51 0.04
C ILE A 46 2.33 -10.72 0.97
N LYS A 47 1.55 -11.77 0.71
CA LYS A 47 1.54 -13.00 1.52
C LYS A 47 2.91 -13.69 1.56
N LYS A 48 3.74 -13.56 0.51
CA LYS A 48 5.12 -14.07 0.48
C LYS A 48 6.05 -13.38 1.47
N LEU A 49 5.66 -12.21 1.99
CA LEU A 49 6.40 -11.48 3.02
C LEU A 49 6.08 -11.99 4.44
N GLU A 50 5.26 -13.04 4.56
CA GLU A 50 4.81 -13.63 5.82
C GLU A 50 4.24 -12.59 6.81
N PRO A 51 3.27 -11.76 6.39
CA PRO A 51 2.65 -10.81 7.29
C PRO A 51 1.80 -11.53 8.34
N ALA A 52 1.69 -10.94 9.52
CA ALA A 52 0.79 -11.42 10.57
C ALA A 52 -0.69 -11.20 10.21
N LEU A 53 -0.99 -10.16 9.43
CA LEU A 53 -2.32 -9.88 8.90
C LEU A 53 -2.24 -9.20 7.53
N VAL A 54 -3.24 -9.48 6.70
CA VAL A 54 -3.47 -8.77 5.43
C VAL A 54 -4.96 -8.57 5.24
N THR A 55 -5.38 -7.37 4.84
CA THR A 55 -6.79 -7.03 4.65
C THR A 55 -6.94 -6.04 3.51
N GLU A 56 -7.83 -6.34 2.56
CA GLU A 56 -8.24 -5.33 1.57
C GLU A 56 -9.15 -4.31 2.25
N LEU A 57 -8.84 -3.03 2.04
CA LEU A 57 -9.67 -1.93 2.52
C LEU A 57 -10.47 -1.35 1.35
N PRO A 58 -11.73 -0.93 1.59
CA PRO A 58 -12.47 -0.18 0.58
C PRO A 58 -11.72 1.11 0.26
N LEU A 59 -11.72 1.46 -1.02
CA LEU A 59 -11.11 2.68 -1.52
C LEU A 59 -12.17 3.53 -2.20
N ASN A 60 -12.37 4.75 -1.70
CA ASN A 60 -13.36 5.66 -2.23
C ASN A 60 -12.80 6.47 -3.42
N LEU A 61 -13.68 7.01 -4.27
CA LEU A 61 -13.28 7.79 -5.45
C LEU A 61 -12.41 9.00 -5.13
N GLU A 62 -12.67 9.67 -4.01
CA GLU A 62 -11.84 10.80 -3.56
C GLU A 62 -10.40 10.37 -3.28
N GLU A 63 -10.22 9.29 -2.52
CA GLU A 63 -8.90 8.72 -2.24
C GLU A 63 -8.20 8.27 -3.52
N ILE A 64 -8.91 7.64 -4.46
CA ILE A 64 -8.35 7.27 -5.78
C ILE A 64 -7.80 8.51 -6.48
N PHE A 65 -8.59 9.59 -6.51
CA PHE A 65 -8.20 10.84 -7.14
C PHE A 65 -6.94 11.44 -6.50
N VAL A 66 -6.87 11.46 -5.17
CA VAL A 66 -5.70 11.96 -4.43
C VAL A 66 -4.46 11.12 -4.76
N TYR A 67 -4.51 9.79 -4.60
CA TYR A 67 -3.33 8.94 -4.86
C TYR A 67 -2.90 8.96 -6.34
N GLU A 68 -3.82 9.12 -7.29
CA GLU A 68 -3.47 9.30 -8.70
C GLU A 68 -2.78 10.63 -8.98
N MET A 69 -3.23 11.70 -8.33
CA MET A 69 -2.60 13.02 -8.45
C MET A 69 -1.22 13.02 -7.79
N GLU A 70 -1.09 12.46 -6.59
CA GLU A 70 0.19 12.29 -5.88
C GLU A 70 1.17 11.45 -6.70
N GLY A 71 0.73 10.32 -7.26
CA GLY A 71 1.55 9.47 -8.13
C GLY A 71 1.96 10.12 -9.45
N ARG A 72 1.25 11.17 -9.89
CA ARG A 72 1.62 12.01 -11.05
C ARG A 72 2.46 13.23 -10.66
N GLY A 73 2.77 13.40 -9.37
CA GLY A 73 3.55 14.53 -8.84
C GLY A 73 2.73 15.80 -8.57
N TYR A 74 1.40 15.74 -8.70
CA TYR A 74 0.50 16.85 -8.38
C TYR A 74 0.03 16.71 -6.93
N GLY A 75 0.47 17.63 -6.06
CA GLY A 75 0.21 17.58 -4.62
C GLY A 75 1.45 17.77 -3.75
N LYS A 76 2.65 17.67 -4.36
CA LYS A 76 3.93 18.01 -3.70
C LYS A 76 4.36 19.42 -4.08
N THR A 77 3.54 20.42 -3.77
CA THR A 77 3.91 21.84 -3.85
C THR A 77 3.06 22.62 -2.86
N ILE A 78 3.49 22.65 -1.60
CA ILE A 78 4.05 23.80 -0.86
C ILE A 78 4.62 23.32 0.48
#